data_AF-A0AAV4IJL8-F1
#
_entry.id   AF-A0AAV4IJL8-F1
#
_cell.length_a   1.000
_cell.length_b   1.000
_cell.length_c   1.000
_cell.angle_alpha   90.00
_cell.angle_beta   90.00
_cell.angle_gamma   90.00
#
_symmetry.space_group_name_H-M   'P 1'
#
loop_
_entity.id
_entity.type
_entity.pdbx_description
1 polymer ?
#
loop_
_entity_poly.entity_id
_entity_poly.type
_entity_poly.pdbx_seq_one_letter_code
_entity_poly.pdbx_strand_id
1 'polypeptide(L)'
;MGCGLRASPHYKGIAYAKDGDRTLTLLFDIHGFIAGIQVGIPYEEGNPHLFPSENIRRPFALEDAPDQHFITTVYFIKPDKICAKGREEAEFVEHGTGEGLWLQTGQFPNSAIHVPRQETQLGVPWVEGKCYKKMGGLIH
;
A
#
# COMPACT_ATOMS: atom_id res chain seq x y z
N MET A 1 5.44 -10.64 -9.13
CA MET A 1 6.09 -11.43 -8.06
C MET A 1 6.79 -10.50 -7.07
N GLY A 2 6.50 -10.67 -5.78
CA GLY A 2 7.11 -9.98 -4.64
C GLY A 2 8.55 -10.41 -4.37
N CYS A 3 9.10 -10.06 -3.20
CA CYS A 3 10.49 -10.34 -2.86
C CYS A 3 10.62 -11.62 -2.01
N GLY A 4 11.69 -12.39 -2.20
CA GLY A 4 12.11 -13.46 -1.29
C GLY A 4 11.21 -14.71 -1.28
N LEU A 5 11.43 -15.56 -0.25
CA LEU A 5 10.82 -16.89 -0.13
C LEU A 5 9.30 -16.89 0.14
N ARG A 6 8.73 -15.75 0.52
CA ARG A 6 7.28 -15.54 0.72
C ARG A 6 6.75 -14.46 -0.22
N ALA A 7 7.19 -14.49 -1.48
CA ALA A 7 6.78 -13.51 -2.48
C ALA A 7 5.29 -13.61 -2.80
N SER A 8 4.53 -12.55 -2.49
CA SER A 8 3.14 -12.40 -2.93
C SER A 8 3.06 -11.90 -4.38
N PRO A 9 2.07 -12.31 -5.19
CA PRO A 9 1.82 -11.68 -6.49
C PRO A 9 1.21 -10.27 -6.35
N HIS A 10 0.62 -9.94 -5.20
CA HIS A 10 -0.23 -8.77 -5.00
C HIS A 10 0.52 -7.49 -4.61
N TYR A 11 1.77 -7.61 -4.17
CA TYR A 11 2.62 -6.46 -3.80
C TYR A 11 4.11 -6.72 -4.04
N LYS A 12 4.91 -5.68 -3.86
CA LYS A 12 6.38 -5.71 -3.90
C LYS A 12 6.96 -5.44 -2.52
N GLY A 13 8.02 -6.14 -2.17
CA GLY A 13 8.71 -5.98 -0.88
C GLY A 13 8.74 -7.25 -0.06
N ILE A 14 9.57 -7.21 0.97
CA ILE A 14 9.64 -8.19 2.04
C ILE A 14 8.69 -7.70 3.14
N ALA A 15 7.61 -8.44 3.37
CA ALA A 15 6.58 -8.05 4.32
C ALA A 15 6.96 -8.39 5.77
N TYR A 16 6.73 -7.45 6.68
CA TYR A 16 6.91 -7.62 8.12
C TYR A 16 5.66 -7.11 8.86
N ALA A 17 4.97 -8.04 9.51
CA ALA A 17 3.85 -7.80 10.41
C ALA A 17 4.34 -8.04 11.84
N LYS A 18 4.24 -7.02 12.71
CA LYS A 18 4.68 -7.14 14.10
C LYS A 18 3.77 -8.14 14.82
N ASP A 19 4.33 -9.16 15.44
CA ASP A 19 3.59 -10.21 16.15
C ASP A 19 2.52 -10.91 15.29
N GLY A 20 2.67 -10.87 13.95
CA GLY A 20 1.68 -11.38 13.00
C GLY A 20 0.46 -10.47 12.78
N ASP A 21 0.39 -9.31 13.44
CA ASP A 21 -0.69 -8.34 13.25
C ASP A 21 -0.59 -7.66 11.88
N ARG A 22 -1.58 -7.93 11.03
CA ARG A 22 -1.63 -7.48 9.64
C ARG A 22 -2.37 -6.17 9.44
N THR A 23 -2.87 -5.55 10.52
CA THR A 23 -3.51 -4.22 10.47
C THR A 23 -2.56 -3.20 9.85
N LEU A 24 -1.27 -3.29 10.19
CA LEU A 24 -0.19 -2.54 9.54
C LEU A 24 1.00 -3.45 9.27
N THR A 25 1.30 -3.65 8.00
CA THR A 25 2.46 -4.42 7.53
C THR A 25 3.47 -3.45 6.91
N LEU A 26 4.72 -3.51 7.35
CA LEU A 26 5.82 -2.80 6.70
C LEU A 26 6.31 -3.60 5.51
N LEU A 27 6.64 -2.93 4.42
CA LEU A 27 7.27 -3.53 3.25
C LEU A 27 8.70 -3.01 3.14
N PHE A 28 9.67 -3.91 3.05
CA PHE A 28 11.08 -3.58 2.88
C PHE A 28 11.56 -3.88 1.47
N ASP A 29 12.54 -3.12 0.98
CA ASP A 29 13.29 -3.49 -0.21
C ASP A 29 14.30 -4.61 0.07
N ILE A 30 15.00 -5.08 -0.97
CA ILE A 30 15.98 -6.17 -0.84
C ILE A 30 17.20 -5.82 0.02
N HIS A 31 17.43 -4.56 0.36
CA HIS A 31 18.50 -4.10 1.24
C HIS A 31 18.00 -3.77 2.66
N GLY A 32 16.72 -4.00 2.94
CA GLY A 32 16.15 -3.82 4.29
C GLY A 32 15.72 -2.39 4.61
N PHE A 33 15.61 -1.50 3.62
CA PHE A 33 15.03 -0.18 3.84
C PHE A 33 13.52 -0.19 3.64
N ILE A 34 12.77 0.58 4.44
CA ILE A 34 11.30 0.66 4.36
C ILE A 34 10.86 1.20 2.99
N ALA A 35 10.25 0.36 2.17
CA ALA A 35 9.83 0.68 0.81
C ALA A 35 8.32 0.99 0.68
N GLY A 36 7.52 0.64 1.69
CA GLY A 36 6.08 0.88 1.68
C GLY A 36 5.38 0.34 2.91
N ILE A 37 4.06 0.46 2.88
CA ILE A 37 3.15 -0.07 3.90
C ILE A 37 1.99 -0.78 3.23
N GLN A 38 1.42 -1.73 3.95
CA GLN A 38 0.22 -2.42 3.59
C GLN A 38 -0.72 -2.42 4.79
N VAL A 39 -2.01 -2.24 4.52
CA VAL A 39 -3.07 -2.43 5.50
C VAL A 39 -3.81 -3.70 5.13
N GLY A 40 -3.97 -4.58 6.11
CA GLY A 40 -4.79 -5.78 6.02
C GLY A 40 -6.08 -5.60 6.82
N ILE A 41 -7.20 -6.02 6.23
CA ILE A 41 -8.50 -6.11 6.90
C ILE A 41 -8.90 -7.58 6.89
N PRO A 42 -9.13 -8.20 8.07
CA PRO A 42 -9.57 -9.59 8.13
C PRO A 42 -10.84 -9.80 7.31
N TYR A 43 -10.89 -10.88 6.52
CA TYR A 43 -12.02 -11.19 5.66
C TYR A 43 -13.34 -11.27 6.45
N GLU A 44 -13.29 -11.89 7.63
CA GLU A 44 -14.44 -12.07 8.53
C GLU A 44 -14.92 -10.76 9.16
N GLU A 45 -14.02 -9.81 9.43
CA GLU A 45 -14.37 -8.51 10.03
C GLU A 45 -14.94 -7.52 9.02
N GLY A 46 -14.60 -7.66 7.74
CA GLY A 46 -15.08 -6.76 6.69
C GLY A 46 -16.59 -6.82 6.43
N ASN A 47 -17.30 -7.85 6.93
CA ASN A 47 -18.51 -8.35 6.30
C ASN A 47 -18.22 -8.64 4.81
N PRO A 48 -17.88 -9.87 4.44
CA PRO A 48 -17.38 -10.20 3.11
C PRO A 48 -18.40 -9.94 1.97
N HIS A 49 -19.67 -9.68 2.31
CA HIS A 49 -20.69 -9.25 1.35
C HIS A 49 -20.75 -7.74 1.15
N LEU A 50 -20.22 -6.95 2.08
CA LEU A 50 -20.27 -5.48 2.08
C LEU A 50 -18.90 -4.81 1.91
N PHE A 51 -17.81 -5.50 2.27
CA PHE A 51 -16.45 -4.99 2.12
C PHE A 51 -15.55 -5.96 1.33
N PRO A 52 -14.69 -5.41 0.45
CA PRO A 52 -14.75 -4.04 -0.06
C PRO A 52 -15.95 -3.89 -1.01
N SER A 53 -16.70 -2.79 -0.87
CA SER A 53 -17.84 -2.52 -1.75
C SER A 53 -17.38 -2.41 -3.21
N GLU A 54 -18.28 -2.67 -4.17
CA GLU A 54 -17.94 -2.74 -5.60
C GLU A 54 -17.13 -1.51 -6.09
N ASN A 55 -17.45 -0.33 -5.56
CA ASN A 55 -16.81 0.94 -5.93
C ASN A 55 -15.35 1.06 -5.45
N ILE A 56 -14.99 0.39 -4.34
CA ILE A 56 -13.63 0.46 -3.76
C ILE A 56 -12.88 -0.86 -3.87
N ARG A 57 -13.48 -1.91 -4.45
CA ARG A 57 -12.91 -3.26 -4.48
C ARG A 57 -11.59 -3.38 -5.24
N ARG A 58 -11.37 -2.57 -6.28
CA ARG A 58 -10.19 -2.70 -7.17
C ARG A 58 -8.83 -2.66 -6.45
N PRO A 59 -8.54 -1.69 -5.57
CA PRO A 59 -7.26 -1.64 -4.85
C PRO A 59 -7.08 -2.74 -3.79
N PHE A 60 -8.12 -3.50 -3.46
CA PHE A 60 -8.03 -4.59 -2.49
C PHE A 60 -7.79 -5.93 -3.19
N ALA A 61 -6.67 -6.56 -2.84
CA ALA A 61 -6.43 -7.96 -3.17
C ALA A 61 -6.81 -8.85 -1.98
N LEU A 62 -7.37 -10.02 -2.25
CA LEU A 62 -7.52 -11.05 -1.23
C LEU A 62 -6.22 -11.84 -1.18
N GLU A 63 -5.53 -11.82 -0.04
CA GLU A 63 -4.33 -12.64 0.12
C GLU A 63 -4.71 -14.04 0.62
N ASP A 64 -4.28 -15.05 -0.12
CA ASP A 64 -4.49 -16.46 0.20
C ASP A 64 -3.46 -16.92 1.24
N ALA A 65 -3.73 -16.56 2.49
CA ALA A 65 -3.01 -16.95 3.69
C ALA A 65 -3.98 -17.70 4.63
N PRO A 66 -3.47 -18.46 5.63
CA PRO A 66 -4.32 -19.18 6.59
C PRO A 66 -5.40 -18.29 7.23
N ASP A 67 -5.05 -17.02 7.44
CA ASP A 67 -5.96 -15.96 7.82
C ASP A 67 -6.18 -15.04 6.61
N GLN A 68 -7.33 -15.15 5.96
CA GLN A 68 -7.66 -14.37 4.77
C GLN A 68 -7.79 -12.88 5.12
N HIS A 69 -7.07 -12.04 4.37
CA HIS A 69 -7.13 -10.59 4.53
C HIS A 69 -7.33 -9.91 3.19
N PHE A 70 -8.17 -8.88 3.16
CA PHE A 70 -8.13 -7.87 2.11
C PHE A 70 -6.96 -6.94 2.38
N ILE A 71 -6.06 -6.82 1.40
CA ILE A 71 -4.87 -6.00 1.50
C ILE A 71 -4.90 -4.86 0.47
N THR A 72 -4.46 -3.68 0.91
CA THR A 72 -4.15 -2.55 0.02
C THR A 72 -2.79 -1.98 0.36
N THR A 73 -2.07 -1.48 -0.64
CA THR A 73 -0.64 -1.19 -0.52
C THR A 73 -0.31 0.21 -1.04
N VAL A 74 0.58 0.88 -0.31
CA VAL A 74 1.19 2.15 -0.69
C VAL A 74 2.71 2.01 -0.60
N TYR A 75 3.42 2.50 -1.61
CA TYR A 75 4.87 2.47 -1.65
C TYR A 75 5.46 3.87 -1.50
N PHE A 76 6.62 3.95 -0.84
CA PHE A 76 7.38 5.19 -0.68
C PHE A 76 8.47 5.36 -1.74
N ILE A 77 8.72 4.30 -2.51
CA ILE A 77 9.64 4.28 -3.65
C ILE A 77 8.97 3.58 -4.83
N LYS A 78 9.50 3.77 -6.04
CA LYS A 78 8.94 3.12 -7.23
C LYS A 78 8.90 1.58 -7.08
N PRO A 79 7.73 0.92 -7.27
CA PRO A 79 7.58 -0.52 -7.02
C PRO A 79 8.55 -1.43 -7.79
N ASP A 80 8.93 -1.03 -9.01
CA ASP A 80 9.86 -1.78 -9.86
C ASP A 80 11.26 -1.87 -9.25
N LYS A 81 11.65 -0.91 -8.41
CA LYS A 81 12.96 -0.86 -7.77
C LYS A 81 13.05 -1.81 -6.58
N ILE A 82 11.95 -1.98 -5.83
CA ILE A 82 11.88 -2.64 -4.52
C ILE A 82 12.53 -4.02 -4.52
N CYS A 83 12.12 -4.91 -5.44
CA CYS A 83 12.62 -6.28 -5.49
C CYS A 83 13.76 -6.50 -6.49
N ALA A 84 14.05 -5.53 -7.35
CA ALA A 84 15.03 -5.70 -8.43
C ALA A 84 16.43 -5.22 -8.01
N LYS A 85 16.52 -3.99 -7.51
CA LYS A 85 17.78 -3.35 -7.11
C LYS A 85 17.78 -2.90 -5.64
N GLY A 86 16.61 -2.58 -5.08
CA GLY A 86 16.52 -1.91 -3.79
C GLY A 86 17.08 -0.50 -3.83
N ARG A 87 17.16 0.14 -2.65
CA ARG A 87 17.84 1.42 -2.50
C ARG A 87 19.28 1.26 -2.03
N GLU A 88 20.10 2.20 -2.44
CA GLU A 88 21.42 2.41 -1.86
C GLU A 88 21.33 3.25 -0.58
N GLU A 89 22.34 3.17 0.29
CA GLU A 89 22.40 3.96 1.53
C GLU A 89 22.35 5.47 1.27
N ALA A 90 23.03 5.96 0.22
CA ALA A 90 22.99 7.36 -0.16
C ALA A 90 21.57 7.86 -0.48
N GLU A 91 20.75 7.03 -1.15
CA GLU A 91 19.36 7.37 -1.46
C GLU A 91 18.49 7.39 -0.21
N PHE A 92 18.79 6.53 0.77
CA PHE A 92 18.13 6.56 2.08
C PHE A 92 18.52 7.80 2.88
N VAL A 93 19.80 8.21 2.87
CA VAL A 93 20.26 9.44 3.53
C VAL A 93 19.61 10.68 2.93
N GLU A 94 19.47 10.73 1.59
CA GLU A 94 18.91 11.89 0.90
C GLU A 94 17.39 11.98 1.01
N HIS A 95 16.68 10.86 0.87
CA HIS A 95 15.21 10.83 0.77
C HIS A 95 14.51 10.23 2.01
N GLY A 96 15.27 9.78 3.00
CA GLY A 96 14.75 9.13 4.20
C GLY A 96 13.93 7.89 3.84
N THR A 97 12.66 7.89 4.25
CA THR A 97 11.76 6.74 4.03
C THR A 97 11.39 6.56 2.55
N GLY A 98 11.44 7.61 1.71
CA GLY A 98 11.21 7.45 0.28
C GLY A 98 11.13 8.76 -0.51
N GLU A 99 11.20 8.61 -1.83
CA GLU A 99 11.27 9.72 -2.79
C GLU A 99 9.89 10.16 -3.31
N GLY A 100 8.83 9.44 -2.94
CA GLY A 100 7.47 9.76 -3.39
C GLY A 100 6.43 8.86 -2.74
N LEU A 101 5.21 8.87 -3.29
CA LEU A 101 4.13 8.02 -2.84
C LEU A 101 3.49 7.35 -4.07
N TRP A 102 3.38 6.03 -4.05
CA TRP A 102 2.73 5.26 -5.10
C TRP A 102 1.57 4.49 -4.50
N LEU A 103 0.36 4.82 -4.91
CA LEU A 103 -0.86 4.17 -4.45
C LEU A 103 -1.21 3.02 -5.38
N GLN A 104 -1.33 1.80 -4.85
CA GLN A 104 -1.78 0.66 -5.63
C GLN A 104 -3.28 0.74 -5.88
N THR A 105 -3.69 0.96 -7.14
CA THR A 105 -5.11 1.18 -7.51
C THR A 105 -5.83 -0.09 -7.99
N GLY A 106 -5.08 -1.17 -8.17
CA GLY A 106 -5.55 -2.51 -8.52
C GLY A 106 -4.96 -3.58 -7.61
N GLN A 107 -5.20 -4.84 -7.95
CA GLN A 107 -4.79 -5.98 -7.12
C GLN A 107 -3.32 -6.39 -7.26
N PHE A 108 -2.57 -5.68 -8.10
CA PHE A 108 -1.20 -6.01 -8.48
C PHE A 108 -0.29 -4.77 -8.44
N PRO A 109 1.01 -4.92 -8.18
CA PRO A 109 1.93 -3.79 -7.97
C PRO A 109 2.13 -2.91 -9.21
N ASN A 110 1.92 -3.43 -10.42
CA ASN A 110 2.01 -2.65 -11.66
C ASN A 110 0.85 -1.65 -11.84
N SER A 111 -0.20 -1.75 -11.02
CA SER A 111 -1.31 -0.78 -10.99
C SER A 111 -1.01 0.45 -10.13
N ALA A 112 0.20 0.54 -9.55
CA ALA A 112 0.55 1.63 -8.67
C ALA A 112 0.72 2.94 -9.46
N ILE A 113 -0.03 3.96 -9.06
CA ILE A 113 0.07 5.31 -9.65
C ILE A 113 0.87 6.20 -8.71
N HIS A 114 1.72 7.05 -9.29
CA HIS A 114 2.43 8.06 -8.52
C HIS A 114 1.44 9.14 -8.05
N VAL A 115 1.48 9.47 -6.77
CA VAL A 115 0.71 10.55 -6.17
C VAL A 115 1.53 11.84 -6.28
N PRO A 116 1.09 12.83 -7.09
CA PRO A 116 1.82 14.08 -7.24
C PRO A 116 1.91 14.83 -5.91
N ARG A 117 3.07 15.46 -5.66
CA ARG A 117 3.28 16.28 -4.45
C ARG A 117 2.63 17.66 -4.55
N GLN A 118 2.41 18.14 -5.78
CA GLN A 118 1.87 19.46 -6.05
C GLN A 118 0.48 19.32 -6.68
N GLU A 119 -0.46 20.14 -6.21
CA GLU A 119 -1.83 20.15 -6.70
C GLU A 119 -1.91 20.46 -8.21
N THR A 120 -1.02 21.34 -8.69
CA THR A 120 -0.89 21.70 -10.11
C THR A 120 -0.52 20.53 -11.01
N GLN A 121 -0.04 19.43 -10.44
CA GLN A 121 0.33 18.20 -11.15
C GLN A 121 -0.75 17.12 -11.04
N LEU A 122 -1.88 17.40 -10.35
CA LEU A 122 -3.00 16.49 -10.28
C LEU A 122 -3.71 16.43 -11.64
N GLY A 123 -3.83 15.21 -12.17
CA GLY A 123 -4.73 14.88 -13.27
C GLY A 123 -5.81 13.91 -12.81
N VAL A 124 -6.46 13.23 -13.76
CA VAL A 124 -7.32 12.08 -13.46
C VAL A 124 -6.46 10.99 -12.80
N PRO A 125 -6.90 10.34 -11.69
CA PRO A 125 -8.25 10.27 -11.13
C PRO A 125 -8.51 11.19 -9.92
N TRP A 126 -7.66 12.17 -9.66
CA TRP A 126 -7.79 13.02 -8.48
C TRP A 126 -8.98 13.98 -8.62
N VAL A 127 -9.81 14.04 -7.60
CA VAL A 127 -10.95 14.96 -7.52
C VAL A 127 -10.86 15.78 -6.24
N GLU A 128 -11.34 17.00 -6.29
CA GLU A 128 -11.43 17.84 -5.10
C GLU A 128 -12.32 17.16 -4.06
N GLY A 129 -11.78 16.95 -2.86
CA GLY A 129 -12.52 16.37 -1.75
C GLY A 129 -13.63 17.32 -1.30
N LYS A 130 -14.86 16.82 -1.18
CA LYS A 130 -15.95 17.62 -0.60
C LYS A 130 -15.78 17.69 0.92
N CYS A 131 -15.90 18.90 1.48
CA CYS A 131 -16.01 19.09 2.92
C CYS A 131 -17.38 18.60 3.40
N TYR A 132 -17.46 17.39 3.93
CA TYR A 132 -18.68 16.88 4.56
C TYR A 132 -18.74 17.36 6.01
N LYS A 133 -19.83 18.06 6.38
CA LYS A 133 -20.11 18.40 7.78
C LYS A 133 -20.09 17.10 8.59
N LYS A 134 -19.18 17.01 9.58
CA LYS A 134 -18.85 15.86 10.47
C LYS A 134 -17.65 14.97 10.10
N MET A 135 -16.94 15.17 8.98
CA MET A 135 -15.61 14.53 8.87
C MET A 135 -14.63 15.20 9.83
N GLY A 136 -14.09 14.44 10.80
CA GLY A 136 -13.17 14.93 11.82
C GLY A 136 -13.81 15.62 13.03
N GLY A 137 -15.15 15.67 13.10
CA GLY A 137 -15.85 16.15 14.30
C GLY A 137 -15.98 15.03 15.31
N LEU A 138 -15.44 15.21 16.52
CA LEU A 138 -15.69 14.36 17.68
C LEU A 138 -17.21 14.19 17.84
N ILE A 139 -17.66 12.94 17.75
CA ILE A 139 -18.99 12.52 18.16
C ILE A 139 -18.96 12.57 19.69
N HIS A 140 -19.59 13.60 20.28
CA HIS A 140 -19.96 13.63 21.69
C HIS A 140 -21.32 12.97 21.88
#